data_AF-A0A1C0SA23-F1
#
_entry.id   AF-A0A1C0SA23-F1
#
_cell.length_a   1.000
_cell.length_b   1.000
_cell.length_c   1.000
_cell.angle_alpha   90.00
_cell.angle_beta   90.00
_cell.angle_gamma   90.00
#
_symmetry.space_group_name_H-M   'P 1'
#
loop_
_entity.id
_entity.type
_entity.pdbx_description
1 polymer ?
#
loop_
_entity_poly.entity_id
_entity_poly.type
_entity_poly.pdbx_seq_one_letter_code
_entity_poly.pdbx_strand_id
1 'polypeptide(L)'
;MQVKMMVLGSLYRKTFEMDHSDTSATEFLSKVLKLVLGFWTAEFFITGSLWVMLGVNPVDYAPIKLVGSLASVLLTLVISHIVALMRTINIAGQVFVSAVLSVLASSVVTTIDYNLFTYVNPSVAIEYDLENFCYTLFFGVSLFFGWSCFFIAYMYNLKVRAQERRLAVSREEALAAKMQALYYQINPHFLFNTLNSIVGLIEEGASSQAGRVVISLSSFLRRTLEMDPLRDVALSEELALQSRRSASPTASVSCSTYRKSSRRRSSPA
;
A
#
# COMPACT_ATOMS: atom_id res chain seq x y z
N MET A 1 -30.74 1.80 -4.96
CA MET A 1 -29.35 2.05 -5.42
C MET A 1 -28.36 2.13 -4.25
N GLN A 2 -28.62 2.91 -3.19
CA GLN A 2 -27.72 3.01 -2.03
C GLN A 2 -27.47 1.70 -1.27
N VAL A 3 -28.49 0.88 -1.02
CA VAL A 3 -28.33 -0.41 -0.28
C VAL A 3 -27.44 -1.41 -1.04
N LYS A 4 -27.56 -1.50 -2.38
CA LYS A 4 -26.69 -2.36 -3.21
C LYS A 4 -25.24 -1.86 -3.25
N MET A 5 -25.01 -0.54 -3.26
CA MET A 5 -23.65 0.02 -3.16
C MET A 5 -23.02 -0.25 -1.79
N MET A 6 -23.82 -0.26 -0.72
CA MET A 6 -23.35 -0.55 0.64
C MET A 6 -22.91 -2.02 0.80
N VAL A 7 -23.69 -2.96 0.25
CA VAL A 7 -23.35 -4.40 0.27
C VAL A 7 -22.10 -4.69 -0.57
N LEU A 8 -22.04 -4.18 -1.82
CA LEU A 8 -20.83 -4.32 -2.66
C LEU A 8 -19.61 -3.65 -2.02
N GLY A 9 -19.79 -2.48 -1.40
CA GLY A 9 -18.73 -1.78 -0.68
C GLY A 9 -18.19 -2.56 0.51
N SER A 10 -19.04 -3.27 1.27
CA SER A 10 -18.60 -4.13 2.36
C SER A 10 -17.77 -5.33 1.87
N LEU A 11 -18.14 -5.93 0.73
CA LEU A 11 -17.39 -7.02 0.10
C LEU A 11 -16.04 -6.53 -0.42
N TYR A 12 -16.01 -5.41 -1.14
CA TYR A 12 -14.76 -4.83 -1.64
C TYR A 12 -13.84 -4.37 -0.51
N ARG A 13 -14.38 -3.90 0.62
CA ARG A 13 -13.60 -3.54 1.81
C ARG A 13 -12.90 -4.73 2.46
N LYS A 14 -13.66 -5.81 2.72
CA LYS A 14 -13.12 -7.06 3.29
C LYS A 14 -12.10 -7.70 2.35
N THR A 15 -12.29 -7.49 1.06
CA THR A 15 -11.31 -7.81 0.05
C THR A 15 -10.13 -6.83 0.23
N PHE A 16 -10.15 -5.58 -0.18
CA PHE A 16 -8.94 -4.76 -0.38
C PHE A 16 -8.05 -4.35 0.81
N GLU A 17 -8.33 -4.71 2.07
CA GLU A 17 -7.66 -4.10 3.25
C GLU A 17 -7.61 -2.57 3.11
N MET A 18 -8.65 -2.00 2.48
CA MET A 18 -8.79 -0.56 2.34
C MET A 18 -9.03 0.02 3.72
N ASP A 19 -8.38 1.16 3.97
CA ASP A 19 -8.47 1.94 5.21
C ASP A 19 -9.93 2.09 5.67
N HIS A 20 -10.15 2.08 6.99
CA HIS A 20 -11.46 1.87 7.64
C HIS A 20 -12.56 2.89 7.28
N SER A 21 -12.28 3.88 6.43
CA SER A 21 -13.26 4.84 5.94
C SER A 21 -14.19 4.24 4.88
N ASP A 22 -15.51 4.33 5.12
CA ASP A 22 -16.59 3.99 4.17
C ASP A 22 -16.44 4.68 2.79
N THR A 23 -15.72 5.82 2.78
CA THR A 23 -15.46 6.65 1.61
C THR A 23 -14.58 5.94 0.57
N SER A 24 -13.61 5.13 0.98
CA SER A 24 -12.64 4.53 0.04
C SER A 24 -13.27 3.43 -0.85
N ALA A 25 -14.11 2.57 -0.27
CA ALA A 25 -14.75 1.46 -0.98
C ALA A 25 -15.87 1.95 -1.92
N THR A 26 -16.63 2.95 -1.49
CA THR A 26 -17.68 3.58 -2.31
C THR A 26 -17.08 4.38 -3.47
N GLU A 27 -15.96 5.07 -3.25
CA GLU A 27 -15.22 5.77 -4.29
C GLU A 27 -14.63 4.79 -5.32
N PHE A 28 -14.05 3.67 -4.86
CA PHE A 28 -13.57 2.62 -5.74
C PHE A 28 -14.69 2.03 -6.60
N LEU A 29 -15.82 1.65 -5.99
CA LEU A 29 -16.98 1.12 -6.72
C LEU A 29 -17.52 2.12 -7.75
N SER A 30 -17.58 3.40 -7.38
CA SER A 30 -17.97 4.49 -8.28
C SER A 30 -17.03 4.62 -9.48
N LYS A 31 -15.71 4.52 -9.26
CA LYS A 31 -14.71 4.52 -10.35
C LYS A 31 -14.89 3.33 -11.29
N VAL A 32 -15.05 2.11 -10.76
CA VAL A 32 -15.29 0.91 -11.57
C VAL A 32 -16.58 1.04 -12.38
N LEU A 33 -17.68 1.47 -11.75
CA LEU A 33 -18.96 1.65 -12.43
C LEU A 33 -18.85 2.67 -13.58
N LYS A 34 -18.21 3.83 -13.34
CA LYS A 34 -17.99 4.84 -14.38
C LYS A 34 -17.15 4.31 -15.54
N LEU A 35 -16.14 3.50 -15.24
CA LEU A 35 -15.25 2.92 -16.25
C LEU A 35 -15.99 1.88 -17.10
N VAL A 36 -16.80 1.01 -16.49
CA VAL A 36 -17.64 0.02 -17.20
C VAL A 36 -18.67 0.73 -18.08
N LEU A 37 -19.39 1.69 -17.51
CA LEU A 37 -20.39 2.46 -18.25
C LEU A 37 -19.75 3.23 -19.41
N GLY A 38 -18.61 3.87 -19.19
CA GLY A 38 -17.87 4.58 -20.23
C GLY A 38 -17.41 3.66 -21.36
N PHE A 39 -16.87 2.49 -21.02
CA PHE A 39 -16.43 1.48 -22.00
C PHE A 39 -17.58 1.00 -22.90
N TRP A 40 -18.69 0.56 -22.30
CA TRP A 40 -19.84 0.07 -23.07
C TRP A 40 -20.61 1.18 -23.78
N THR A 41 -20.59 2.42 -23.27
CA THR A 41 -21.14 3.57 -24.00
C THR A 41 -20.32 3.85 -25.25
N ALA A 42 -18.99 3.85 -25.14
CA ALA A 42 -18.11 4.02 -26.30
C ALA A 42 -18.31 2.90 -27.32
N GLU A 43 -18.34 1.64 -26.87
CA GLU A 43 -18.63 0.48 -27.72
C GLU A 43 -19.99 0.65 -28.44
N PHE A 44 -21.05 1.03 -27.71
CA PHE A 44 -22.37 1.26 -28.27
C PHE A 44 -22.36 2.30 -29.39
N PHE A 45 -21.61 3.39 -29.27
CA PHE A 45 -21.51 4.37 -30.36
C PHE A 45 -20.63 3.89 -31.51
N ILE A 46 -19.50 3.23 -31.21
CA ILE A 46 -18.55 2.74 -32.23
C ILE A 46 -19.18 1.68 -33.12
N THR A 47 -19.77 0.64 -32.54
CA THR A 47 -20.41 -0.40 -33.36
C THR A 47 -21.73 0.14 -33.95
N GLY A 48 -22.32 1.18 -33.37
CA GLY A 48 -23.58 1.76 -33.83
C GLY A 48 -23.39 2.55 -35.11
N SER A 49 -22.33 3.37 -35.15
CA SER A 49 -21.92 4.08 -36.36
C SER A 49 -21.51 3.12 -37.47
N LEU A 50 -20.87 1.99 -37.14
CA LEU A 50 -20.54 0.95 -38.12
C LEU A 50 -21.79 0.40 -38.82
N TRP A 51 -22.83 0.04 -38.08
CA TRP A 51 -24.08 -0.46 -38.66
C TRP A 51 -24.80 0.58 -39.52
N VAL A 52 -24.74 1.86 -39.14
CA VAL A 52 -25.25 2.97 -39.96
C VAL A 52 -24.48 3.10 -41.28
N MET A 53 -23.15 2.95 -41.25
CA MET A 53 -22.32 2.95 -42.47
C MET A 53 -22.64 1.77 -43.40
N LEU A 54 -23.08 0.65 -42.84
CA LEU A 54 -23.53 -0.52 -43.59
C LEU A 54 -24.97 -0.38 -44.13
N GLY A 55 -25.61 0.78 -43.94
CA GLY A 55 -26.93 1.09 -44.50
C GLY A 55 -28.11 0.61 -43.66
N VAL A 56 -27.88 0.19 -42.42
CA VAL A 56 -28.96 -0.21 -41.50
C VAL A 56 -29.55 1.01 -40.81
N ASN A 57 -30.89 1.10 -40.80
CA ASN A 57 -31.60 2.18 -40.11
C ASN A 57 -31.30 2.15 -38.61
N PRO A 58 -30.78 3.26 -38.03
CA PRO A 58 -30.39 3.28 -36.62
C PRO A 58 -31.58 3.13 -35.67
N VAL A 59 -32.78 3.58 -36.09
CA VAL A 59 -33.98 3.53 -35.26
C VAL A 59 -34.45 2.10 -35.02
N ASP A 60 -34.32 1.23 -36.02
CA ASP A 60 -34.78 -0.16 -35.95
C ASP A 60 -33.80 -1.04 -35.15
N TYR A 61 -32.50 -0.76 -35.26
CA TYR A 61 -31.46 -1.54 -34.61
C TYR A 61 -31.13 -1.07 -33.18
N ALA A 62 -31.37 0.20 -32.84
CA ALA A 62 -31.01 0.76 -31.53
C ALA A 62 -31.63 0.03 -30.32
N PRO A 63 -32.92 -0.39 -30.32
CA PRO A 63 -33.51 -1.09 -29.18
C PRO A 63 -32.88 -2.45 -28.91
N ILE A 64 -32.64 -3.23 -29.97
CA ILE A 64 -31.99 -4.56 -29.89
C ILE A 64 -30.61 -4.41 -29.27
N LYS A 65 -29.84 -3.47 -29.81
CA LYS A 65 -28.50 -3.18 -29.33
C LYS A 65 -28.46 -2.71 -27.88
N LEU A 66 -29.41 -1.86 -27.48
CA LEU A 66 -29.47 -1.36 -26.10
C LEU A 66 -29.63 -2.51 -25.10
N VAL A 67 -30.47 -3.51 -25.42
CA VAL A 67 -30.63 -4.72 -24.60
C VAL A 67 -29.32 -5.50 -24.52
N GLY A 68 -28.65 -5.71 -25.66
CA GLY A 68 -27.33 -6.35 -25.72
C GLY A 68 -26.28 -5.63 -24.87
N SER A 69 -26.16 -4.32 -25.00
CA SER A 69 -25.21 -3.52 -24.22
C SER A 69 -25.52 -3.51 -22.72
N LEU A 70 -26.80 -3.51 -22.32
CA LEU A 70 -27.17 -3.64 -20.91
C LEU A 70 -26.79 -5.02 -20.34
N ALA A 71 -27.01 -6.09 -21.10
CA ALA A 71 -26.57 -7.44 -20.72
C ALA A 71 -25.04 -7.50 -20.58
N SER A 72 -24.32 -6.90 -21.53
CA SER A 72 -22.87 -6.80 -21.50
C SER A 72 -22.34 -6.04 -20.28
N VAL A 73 -22.93 -4.90 -19.92
CA VAL A 73 -22.58 -4.14 -18.70
C VAL A 73 -22.72 -5.01 -17.46
N LEU A 74 -23.84 -5.74 -17.34
CA LEU A 74 -24.07 -6.63 -16.20
C LEU A 74 -23.04 -7.75 -16.13
N LEU A 75 -22.77 -8.43 -17.26
CA LEU A 75 -21.77 -9.48 -17.33
C LEU A 75 -20.37 -8.97 -17.00
N THR A 76 -19.98 -7.79 -17.49
CA THR A 76 -18.70 -7.17 -17.16
C THR A 76 -18.56 -6.87 -15.67
N LEU A 77 -19.63 -6.41 -15.01
CA LEU A 77 -19.61 -6.20 -13.56
C LEU A 77 -19.45 -7.52 -12.80
N VAL A 78 -20.13 -8.59 -13.25
CA VAL A 78 -20.00 -9.93 -12.67
C VAL A 78 -18.56 -10.46 -12.84
N ILE A 79 -17.99 -10.37 -14.04
CA ILE A 79 -16.61 -10.78 -14.31
C ILE A 79 -15.64 -9.98 -13.42
N SER A 80 -15.78 -8.65 -13.37
CA SER A 80 -14.94 -7.77 -12.57
C SER A 80 -15.04 -8.11 -11.07
N HIS A 81 -16.22 -8.51 -10.61
CA HIS A 81 -16.43 -8.96 -9.25
C HIS A 81 -15.71 -10.30 -8.97
N ILE A 82 -15.87 -11.29 -9.86
CA ILE A 82 -15.20 -12.59 -9.73
C ILE A 82 -13.67 -12.43 -9.74
N VAL A 83 -13.14 -11.63 -10.67
CA VAL A 83 -11.70 -11.31 -10.74
C VAL A 83 -11.22 -10.64 -9.45
N ALA A 84 -12.00 -9.72 -8.87
CA ALA A 84 -11.66 -9.11 -7.59
C ALA A 84 -11.65 -10.12 -6.43
N LEU A 85 -12.52 -11.13 -6.44
CA LEU A 85 -12.49 -12.21 -5.44
C LEU A 85 -11.25 -13.10 -5.56
N MET A 86 -10.77 -13.33 -6.79
CA MET A 86 -9.60 -14.16 -7.09
C MET A 86 -8.25 -13.44 -6.90
N ARG A 87 -8.23 -12.24 -6.32
CA ARG A 87 -7.03 -11.39 -6.24
C ARG A 87 -5.86 -11.98 -5.42
N THR A 88 -6.09 -13.06 -4.67
CA THR A 88 -5.06 -13.81 -3.92
C THR A 88 -4.36 -14.88 -4.76
N ILE A 89 -4.98 -15.31 -5.85
CA ILE A 89 -4.41 -16.28 -6.81
C ILE A 89 -3.32 -15.56 -7.64
N ASN A 90 -2.41 -16.32 -8.25
CA ASN A 90 -1.44 -15.79 -9.20
C ASN A 90 -2.13 -15.14 -10.42
N ILE A 91 -1.41 -14.24 -11.10
CA ILE A 91 -1.91 -13.51 -12.27
C ILE A 91 -2.31 -14.48 -13.39
N ALA A 92 -1.54 -15.55 -13.61
CA ALA A 92 -1.84 -16.56 -14.62
C ALA A 92 -3.21 -17.23 -14.41
N GLY A 93 -3.54 -17.60 -13.16
CA GLY A 93 -4.84 -18.18 -12.82
C GLY A 93 -5.98 -17.19 -13.03
N GLN A 94 -5.78 -15.91 -12.68
CA GLN A 94 -6.78 -14.86 -12.93
C GLN A 94 -7.04 -14.67 -14.43
N VAL A 95 -5.99 -14.64 -15.25
CA VAL A 95 -6.11 -14.51 -16.71
C VAL A 95 -6.83 -15.72 -17.30
N PHE A 96 -6.49 -16.93 -16.86
CA PHE A 96 -7.14 -18.16 -17.33
C PHE A 96 -8.65 -18.16 -17.03
N VAL A 97 -9.04 -17.89 -15.78
CA VAL A 97 -10.47 -17.83 -15.43
C VAL A 97 -11.17 -16.70 -16.19
N SER A 98 -10.51 -15.55 -16.37
CA SER A 98 -11.06 -14.44 -17.15
C SER A 98 -11.28 -14.81 -18.62
N ALA A 99 -10.38 -15.59 -19.22
CA ALA A 99 -10.55 -16.09 -20.58
C ALA A 99 -11.79 -16.98 -20.71
N VAL A 100 -11.96 -17.93 -19.77
CA VAL A 100 -13.14 -18.81 -19.73
C VAL A 100 -14.43 -18.00 -19.55
N LEU A 101 -14.44 -17.06 -18.59
CA LEU A 101 -15.60 -16.20 -18.35
C LEU A 101 -15.92 -15.30 -19.56
N SER A 102 -14.91 -14.86 -20.30
CA SER A 102 -15.10 -14.05 -21.51
C SER A 102 -15.77 -14.83 -22.63
N VAL A 103 -15.40 -16.11 -22.81
CA VAL A 103 -16.06 -17.02 -23.76
C VAL A 103 -17.51 -17.25 -23.37
N LEU A 104 -17.79 -17.52 -22.09
CA LEU A 104 -19.15 -17.73 -21.61
C LEU A 104 -20.01 -16.47 -21.74
N ALA A 105 -19.49 -15.31 -21.32
CA ALA A 105 -20.20 -14.04 -21.43
C ALA A 105 -20.50 -13.67 -22.88
N SER A 106 -19.52 -13.84 -23.78
CA SER A 106 -19.74 -13.59 -25.20
C SER A 106 -20.78 -14.54 -25.79
N SER A 107 -20.73 -15.82 -25.43
CA SER A 107 -21.71 -16.81 -25.91
C SER A 107 -23.14 -16.41 -25.51
N VAL A 108 -23.33 -15.93 -24.28
CA VAL A 108 -24.63 -15.43 -23.80
C VAL A 108 -25.08 -14.20 -24.59
N VAL A 109 -24.20 -13.20 -24.76
CA VAL A 109 -24.55 -11.95 -25.47
C VAL A 109 -24.85 -12.22 -26.95
N THR A 110 -24.02 -13.00 -27.64
CA THR A 110 -24.25 -13.36 -29.04
C THR A 110 -25.55 -14.14 -29.22
N THR A 111 -25.89 -15.03 -28.28
CA THR A 111 -27.18 -15.75 -28.32
C THR A 111 -28.35 -14.79 -28.12
N ILE A 112 -28.25 -13.84 -27.20
CA ILE A 112 -29.30 -12.82 -26.96
C ILE A 112 -29.48 -11.94 -28.21
N ASP A 113 -28.37 -11.43 -28.75
CA ASP A 113 -28.37 -10.57 -29.93
C ASP A 113 -29.02 -11.27 -31.13
N TYR A 114 -28.61 -12.51 -31.40
CA TYR A 114 -29.19 -13.35 -32.44
C TYR A 114 -30.70 -13.54 -32.26
N ASN A 115 -31.15 -13.99 -31.08
CA ASN A 115 -32.56 -14.23 -30.83
C ASN A 115 -33.39 -12.95 -30.97
N LEU A 116 -32.94 -11.82 -30.39
CA LEU A 116 -33.66 -10.56 -30.53
C LEU A 116 -33.75 -10.10 -31.98
N PHE A 117 -32.67 -10.25 -32.75
CA PHE A 117 -32.65 -9.84 -34.15
C PHE A 117 -33.67 -10.64 -34.98
N THR A 118 -33.74 -11.97 -34.78
CA THR A 118 -34.72 -12.84 -35.44
C THR A 118 -36.17 -12.52 -35.06
N TYR A 119 -36.45 -12.24 -33.78
CA TYR A 119 -37.81 -11.94 -33.33
C TYR A 119 -38.32 -10.56 -33.78
N VAL A 120 -37.45 -9.54 -33.82
CA VAL A 120 -37.86 -8.14 -34.07
C VAL A 120 -37.92 -7.82 -35.56
N ASN A 121 -37.05 -8.41 -36.39
CA ASN A 121 -37.03 -8.16 -37.83
C ASN A 121 -37.18 -9.45 -38.66
N PRO A 122 -38.38 -10.04 -38.72
CA PRO A 122 -38.62 -11.28 -39.47
C PRO A 122 -38.35 -11.14 -40.99
N SER A 123 -38.43 -9.92 -41.52
CA SER A 123 -38.21 -9.61 -42.94
C SER A 123 -36.74 -9.49 -43.35
N VAL A 124 -35.83 -9.39 -42.39
CA VAL A 124 -34.37 -9.39 -42.58
C VAL A 124 -33.79 -10.60 -41.84
N ALA A 125 -34.47 -11.74 -41.92
CA ALA A 125 -33.95 -12.98 -41.35
C ALA A 125 -32.61 -13.29 -42.01
N ILE A 126 -31.52 -12.89 -41.36
CA ILE A 126 -30.17 -13.31 -41.71
C ILE A 126 -30.22 -14.84 -41.58
N GLU A 127 -30.02 -15.53 -42.70
CA GLU A 127 -29.86 -16.99 -42.68
C GLU A 127 -28.80 -17.35 -41.65
N TYR A 128 -28.92 -18.50 -40.99
CA TYR A 128 -28.04 -18.95 -39.91
C TYR A 128 -26.62 -19.17 -40.42
N ASP A 129 -25.89 -18.09 -40.66
CA ASP A 129 -24.55 -18.13 -41.19
C ASP A 129 -23.58 -18.27 -40.03
N LEU A 130 -22.99 -19.47 -39.94
CA LEU A 130 -22.03 -19.82 -38.91
C LEU A 130 -20.87 -18.82 -38.88
N GLU A 131 -20.54 -18.21 -40.01
CA GLU A 131 -19.51 -17.18 -40.14
C GLU A 131 -19.83 -15.92 -39.30
N ASN A 132 -21.01 -15.33 -39.49
CA ASN A 132 -21.45 -14.15 -38.73
C ASN A 132 -21.56 -14.44 -37.23
N PHE A 133 -22.04 -15.63 -36.85
CA PHE A 133 -22.06 -16.05 -35.44
C PHE A 133 -20.65 -16.10 -34.84
N CYS A 134 -19.69 -16.71 -35.57
CA CYS A 134 -18.31 -16.78 -35.13
C CYS A 134 -17.69 -15.40 -34.99
N TYR A 135 -17.91 -14.49 -35.95
CA TYR A 135 -17.38 -13.12 -35.87
C TYR A 135 -17.90 -12.37 -34.65
N THR A 136 -19.21 -12.39 -34.41
CA THR A 136 -19.81 -11.71 -33.24
C THR A 136 -19.34 -12.33 -31.94
N LEU A 137 -19.18 -13.66 -31.89
CA LEU A 137 -18.62 -14.37 -30.74
C LEU A 137 -17.17 -13.96 -30.49
N PHE A 138 -16.28 -14.05 -31.47
CA PHE A 138 -14.86 -13.70 -31.28
C PHE A 138 -14.67 -12.23 -30.94
N PHE A 139 -15.45 -11.34 -31.55
CA PHE A 139 -15.46 -9.93 -31.22
C PHE A 139 -15.83 -9.72 -29.74
N GLY A 140 -16.94 -10.30 -29.28
CA GLY A 140 -17.36 -10.20 -27.88
C GLY A 140 -16.32 -10.79 -26.91
N VAL A 141 -15.75 -11.96 -27.23
CA VAL A 141 -14.66 -12.56 -26.43
C VAL A 141 -13.49 -11.61 -26.31
N SER A 142 -13.07 -10.96 -27.41
CA SER A 142 -11.95 -10.01 -27.39
C SER A 142 -12.24 -8.80 -26.50
N LEU A 143 -13.47 -8.29 -26.49
CA LEU A 143 -13.87 -7.15 -25.65
C LEU A 143 -13.90 -7.51 -24.16
N PHE A 144 -14.55 -8.63 -23.79
CA PHE A 144 -14.60 -9.07 -22.40
C PHE A 144 -13.22 -9.45 -21.87
N PHE A 145 -12.39 -10.10 -22.70
CA PHE A 145 -11.04 -10.48 -22.32
C PHE A 145 -10.14 -9.25 -22.19
N GLY A 146 -10.22 -8.32 -23.15
CA GLY A 146 -9.51 -7.05 -23.10
C GLY A 146 -9.86 -6.23 -21.85
N TRP A 147 -11.16 -6.13 -21.53
CA TRP A 147 -11.62 -5.52 -20.28
C TRP A 147 -11.03 -6.22 -19.05
N SER A 148 -11.05 -7.56 -19.03
CA SER A 148 -10.56 -8.34 -17.89
C SER A 148 -9.07 -8.12 -17.66
N CYS A 149 -8.26 -8.14 -18.72
CA CYS A 149 -6.83 -7.84 -18.67
C CYS A 149 -6.59 -6.41 -18.15
N PHE A 150 -7.33 -5.43 -18.66
CA PHE A 150 -7.27 -4.06 -18.18
C PHE A 150 -7.61 -3.95 -16.69
N PHE A 151 -8.68 -4.62 -16.25
CA PHE A 151 -9.12 -4.60 -14.87
C PHE A 151 -8.10 -5.26 -13.92
N ILE A 152 -7.51 -6.40 -14.32
CA ILE A 152 -6.42 -7.07 -13.58
C ILE A 152 -5.23 -6.12 -13.44
N ALA A 153 -4.81 -5.46 -14.53
CA ALA A 153 -3.70 -4.52 -14.51
C ALA A 153 -3.98 -3.31 -13.59
N TYR A 154 -5.20 -2.77 -13.64
CA TYR A 154 -5.64 -1.69 -12.76
C TYR A 154 -5.58 -2.10 -11.28
N MET A 155 -6.09 -3.29 -10.95
CA MET A 155 -6.07 -3.85 -9.61
C MET A 155 -4.64 -4.07 -9.09
N TYR A 156 -3.75 -4.55 -9.95
CA TYR A 156 -2.34 -4.74 -9.61
C TYR A 156 -1.64 -3.40 -9.35
N ASN A 157 -1.92 -2.37 -10.16
CA ASN A 157 -1.37 -1.03 -9.94
C ASN A 157 -1.78 -0.45 -8.58
N LEU A 158 -3.04 -0.63 -8.17
CA LEU A 158 -3.51 -0.22 -6.84
C LEU A 158 -2.80 -0.98 -5.71
N LYS A 159 -2.58 -2.28 -5.89
CA LYS A 159 -1.85 -3.12 -4.92
C LYS A 159 -0.41 -2.63 -4.74
N VAL A 160 0.29 -2.37 -5.84
CA VAL A 160 1.68 -1.87 -5.81
C VAL A 160 1.76 -0.52 -5.11
N ARG A 161 0.89 0.45 -5.46
CA ARG A 161 0.86 1.76 -4.80
C ARG A 161 0.60 1.68 -3.29
N ALA A 162 -0.28 0.77 -2.87
CA ALA A 162 -0.54 0.54 -1.45
C ALA A 162 0.69 -0.04 -0.73
N GLN A 163 1.41 -0.98 -1.37
CA GLN A 163 2.65 -1.54 -0.84
C GLN A 163 3.77 -0.50 -0.74
N GLU A 164 3.94 0.34 -1.77
CA GLU A 164 4.92 1.43 -1.76
C GLU A 164 4.66 2.43 -0.62
N ARG A 165 3.39 2.80 -0.40
CA ARG A 165 3.02 3.69 0.71
C ARG A 165 3.32 3.04 2.07
N ARG A 166 2.98 1.76 2.26
CA ARG A 166 3.30 1.03 3.51
C ARG A 166 4.81 0.95 3.74
N LEU A 167 5.59 0.70 2.69
CA LEU A 167 7.05 0.67 2.75
C LEU A 167 7.63 2.04 3.11
N ALA A 168 7.09 3.13 2.54
CA ALA A 168 7.53 4.49 2.82
C ALA A 168 7.32 4.84 4.30
N VAL A 169 6.13 4.56 4.85
CA VAL A 169 5.81 4.78 6.27
C VAL A 169 6.74 3.96 7.17
N SER A 170 6.92 2.67 6.88
CA SER A 170 7.83 1.82 7.67
C SER A 170 9.28 2.31 7.64
N ARG A 171 9.75 2.85 6.51
CA ARG A 171 11.09 3.45 6.41
C ARG A 171 11.22 4.72 7.23
N GLU A 172 10.19 5.56 7.24
CA GLU A 172 10.15 6.79 8.04
C GLU A 172 10.21 6.47 9.53
N GLU A 173 9.38 5.52 9.99
CA GLU A 173 9.39 5.04 11.38
C GLU A 173 10.75 4.45 11.78
N ALA A 174 11.36 3.64 10.90
CA ALA A 174 12.68 3.07 11.13
C ALA A 174 13.78 4.15 11.21
N LEU A 175 13.69 5.20 10.39
CA LEU A 175 14.62 6.33 10.43
C LEU A 175 14.45 7.13 11.72
N ALA A 176 13.21 7.41 12.13
CA ALA A 176 12.91 8.10 13.38
C ALA A 176 13.43 7.32 14.60
N ALA A 177 13.24 6.00 14.63
CA ALA A 177 13.78 5.15 15.68
C ALA A 177 15.31 5.14 15.72
N LYS A 178 15.98 5.10 14.55
CA LYS A 178 17.44 5.22 14.45
C LYS A 178 17.94 6.57 14.97
N MET A 179 17.28 7.66 14.59
CA MET A 179 17.62 8.99 15.11
C MET A 179 17.45 9.03 16.63
N GLN A 180 16.35 8.50 17.16
CA GLN A 180 16.11 8.46 18.60
C GLN A 180 17.16 7.62 19.34
N ALA A 181 17.57 6.48 18.77
CA ALA A 181 18.64 5.66 19.33
C ALA A 181 19.98 6.42 19.35
N LEU A 182 20.32 7.16 18.29
CA LEU A 182 21.51 8.03 18.25
C LEU A 182 21.43 9.14 19.31
N TYR A 183 20.27 9.76 19.49
CA TYR A 183 20.03 10.74 20.55
C TYR A 183 20.24 10.13 21.94
N TYR A 184 19.81 8.88 22.19
CA TYR A 184 20.05 8.21 23.47
C TYR A 184 21.52 7.82 23.70
N GLN A 185 22.29 7.52 22.65
CA GLN A 185 23.72 7.23 22.77
C GLN A 185 24.52 8.47 23.22
N ILE A 186 24.10 9.67 22.81
CA ILE A 186 24.67 10.92 23.31
C ILE A 186 23.98 11.26 24.63
N ASN A 187 24.47 10.71 25.75
CA ASN A 187 23.92 11.00 27.09
C ASN A 187 23.96 12.52 27.36
N PRO A 188 22.83 13.26 27.24
CA PRO A 188 22.87 14.71 27.30
C PRO A 188 23.14 15.19 28.72
N HIS A 189 22.71 14.43 29.72
CA HIS A 189 22.97 14.69 31.13
C HIS A 189 24.46 14.62 31.46
N PHE A 190 25.20 13.65 30.88
CA PHE A 190 26.65 13.60 31.00
C PHE A 190 27.30 14.87 30.44
N LEU A 191 26.83 15.35 29.29
CA LEU A 191 27.35 16.57 28.67
C LEU A 191 27.11 17.79 29.56
N PHE A 192 25.88 17.97 30.05
CA PHE A 192 25.53 19.06 30.98
C PHE A 192 26.34 18.99 32.28
N ASN A 193 26.48 17.80 32.87
CA ASN A 193 27.27 17.62 34.09
C ASN A 193 28.74 17.93 33.87
N THR A 194 29.29 17.53 32.73
CA THR A 194 30.69 17.81 32.40
C THR A 194 30.90 19.30 32.17
N LEU A 195 29.98 19.99 31.47
CA LEU A 195 30.02 21.43 31.26
C LEU A 195 29.89 22.20 32.58
N ASN A 196 28.95 21.83 33.45
CA ASN A 196 28.79 22.45 34.77
C ASN A 196 30.04 22.25 35.64
N SER A 197 30.68 21.09 35.56
CA SER A 197 31.95 20.84 36.26
C SER A 197 33.09 21.70 35.72
N ILE A 198 33.14 21.94 34.41
CA ILE A 198 34.11 22.86 33.79
C ILE A 198 33.88 24.29 34.28
N VAL A 199 32.63 24.75 34.36
CA VAL A 199 32.28 26.08 34.88
C VAL A 199 32.74 26.22 36.33
N GLY A 200 32.46 25.25 37.19
CA GLY A 200 32.93 25.27 38.59
C GLY A 200 34.46 25.32 38.70
N LEU A 201 35.19 24.56 37.88
CA LEU A 201 36.67 24.60 37.86
C LEU A 201 37.22 25.96 37.42
N ILE A 202 36.51 26.70 36.56
CA ILE A 202 36.91 28.04 36.16
C ILE A 202 36.65 29.04 37.30
N GLU A 203 35.50 28.95 37.97
CA GLU A 203 35.15 29.79 39.11
C GLU A 203 36.10 29.60 40.31
N GLU A 204 36.58 28.37 40.53
CA GLU A 204 37.59 28.04 41.56
C GLU A 204 39.02 28.46 41.18
N GLY A 205 39.24 29.06 39.99
CA GLY A 205 40.56 29.48 39.51
C GLY A 205 41.44 28.33 38.98
N ALA A 206 40.89 27.12 38.82
CA ALA A 206 41.58 25.93 38.33
C ALA A 206 41.56 25.84 36.78
N SER A 207 41.85 26.94 36.09
CA SER A 207 41.74 27.07 34.63
C SER A 207 42.54 26.03 33.84
N SER A 208 43.69 25.58 34.35
CA SER A 208 44.49 24.54 33.69
C SER A 208 43.81 23.16 33.71
N GLN A 209 43.02 22.86 34.75
CA GLN A 209 42.27 21.62 34.88
C GLN A 209 41.00 21.63 34.05
N ALA A 210 40.29 22.78 34.02
CA ALA A 210 39.16 23.02 33.13
C ALA A 210 39.56 22.77 31.66
N GLY A 211 40.70 23.32 31.22
CA GLY A 211 41.22 23.09 29.86
C GLY A 211 41.45 21.62 29.52
N ARG A 212 41.96 20.81 30.47
CA ARG A 212 42.14 19.36 30.27
C ARG A 212 40.81 18.62 30.11
N VAL A 213 39.79 18.99 30.89
CA VAL A 213 38.45 18.39 30.79
C VAL A 213 37.79 18.74 29.46
N VAL A 214 37.95 19.97 28.97
CA VAL A 214 37.45 20.40 27.64
C VAL A 214 38.08 19.58 26.52
N ILE A 215 39.42 19.38 26.53
CA ILE A 215 40.11 18.56 25.52
C ILE A 215 39.64 17.09 25.57
N SER A 216 39.44 16.55 26.78
CA SER A 216 38.95 15.18 26.96
C SER A 216 37.51 15.02 26.48
N LEU A 217 36.64 15.99 26.76
CA LEU A 217 35.26 16.02 26.27
C LEU A 217 35.21 16.12 24.74
N SER A 218 36.03 16.97 24.13
CA SER A 218 36.15 17.10 22.67
C SER A 218 36.62 15.79 22.02
N SER A 219 37.63 15.12 22.60
CA SER A 219 38.11 13.82 22.13
C SER A 219 37.08 12.71 22.30
N PHE A 220 36.33 12.72 23.41
CA PHE A 220 35.23 11.78 23.65
C PHE A 220 34.08 11.95 22.64
N LEU A 221 33.65 13.18 22.37
CA LEU A 221 32.59 13.47 21.39
C LEU A 221 33.02 13.11 19.97
N ARG A 222 34.24 13.47 19.59
CA ARG A 222 34.81 13.10 18.29
C ARG A 222 34.80 11.59 18.10
N ARG A 223 35.26 10.83 19.11
CA ARG A 223 35.29 9.37 19.04
C ARG A 223 33.90 8.73 19.04
N THR A 224 32.94 9.34 19.73
CA THR A 224 31.53 8.90 19.73
C THR A 224 30.86 9.12 18.37
N LEU A 225 31.23 10.20 17.65
CA LEU A 225 30.72 10.50 16.31
C LEU A 225 31.47 9.74 15.18
N GLU A 226 32.72 9.35 15.41
CA GLU A 226 33.53 8.54 14.48
C GLU A 226 33.22 7.03 14.60
N MET A 227 32.54 6.57 15.66
CA MET A 227 32.12 5.18 15.80
C MET A 227 30.86 4.91 14.95
N ASP A 228 30.98 3.95 14.03
CA ASP A 228 29.87 3.45 13.21
C ASP A 228 28.82 2.77 14.12
N PRO A 229 27.57 3.26 14.20
CA PRO A 229 26.52 2.73 15.07
C PRO A 229 26.09 1.30 14.73
N LEU A 230 26.52 0.76 13.58
CA LEU A 230 26.12 -0.56 13.05
C LEU A 230 27.19 -1.64 13.18
N ARG A 231 28.32 -1.36 13.86
CA ARG A 231 29.41 -2.32 14.01
C ARG A 231 29.18 -3.17 15.25
N ASP A 232 28.93 -4.47 15.08
CA ASP A 232 28.91 -5.43 16.19
C ASP A 232 30.27 -5.41 16.89
N VAL A 233 30.27 -4.98 18.16
CA VAL A 233 31.45 -4.98 19.03
C VAL A 233 31.47 -6.31 19.76
N ALA A 234 32.59 -7.03 19.71
CA ALA A 234 32.73 -8.29 20.43
C ALA A 234 32.57 -8.05 21.94
N LEU A 235 31.85 -8.92 22.65
CA LEU A 235 31.58 -8.82 24.10
C LEU A 235 32.86 -8.62 24.95
N SER A 236 34.00 -9.14 24.47
CA SER A 236 35.32 -8.95 25.07
C SER A 236 35.81 -7.50 25.04
N GLU A 237 35.53 -6.76 23.97
CA GLU A 237 35.85 -5.32 23.87
C GLU A 237 34.92 -4.49 24.75
N GLU A 238 33.66 -4.88 24.90
CA GLU A 238 32.69 -4.21 25.77
C GLU A 238 33.09 -4.34 27.26
N LEU A 239 33.50 -5.54 27.69
CA LEU A 239 34.01 -5.79 29.04
C LEU A 239 35.33 -5.06 29.31
N ALA A 240 36.19 -4.91 28.30
CA ALA A 240 37.44 -4.15 28.41
C ALA A 240 37.18 -2.64 28.56
N LEU A 241 36.15 -2.10 27.89
CA LEU A 241 35.74 -0.69 28.01
C LEU A 241 35.11 -0.40 29.38
N GLN A 242 34.30 -1.30 29.92
CA GLN A 242 33.70 -1.14 31.26
C GLN A 242 34.74 -1.22 32.38
N SER A 243 35.67 -2.18 32.31
CA SER A 243 36.73 -2.34 33.32
C SER A 243 37.69 -1.13 33.36
N ARG A 244 37.93 -0.47 32.22
CA ARG A 244 38.65 0.82 32.16
C ARG A 244 37.88 1.99 32.77
N ARG A 245 36.55 2.04 32.62
CA ARG A 245 35.72 3.08 33.25
C ARG A 245 35.72 2.99 34.77
N SER A 246 35.71 1.77 35.33
CA SER A 246 35.84 1.54 36.77
C SER A 246 37.24 1.83 37.34
N ALA A 247 38.25 1.97 36.49
CA ALA A 247 39.61 2.34 36.88
C ALA A 247 39.86 3.87 36.85
N SER A 248 38.86 4.67 36.43
CA SER A 248 38.93 6.14 36.52
C SER A 248 38.78 6.61 37.97
N PRO A 249 39.63 7.53 38.48
CA PRO A 249 39.59 7.99 39.88
C PRO A 249 38.26 8.61 40.32
N THR A 250 37.40 9.00 39.38
CA THR A 250 36.10 9.64 39.63
C THR A 250 35.07 8.76 40.34
N ALA A 251 35.22 7.43 40.35
CA ALA A 251 34.32 6.53 41.08
C ALA A 251 34.57 6.49 42.60
N SER A 252 35.73 6.94 43.07
CA SER A 252 36.12 6.86 44.49
C SER A 252 35.48 7.95 45.38
N VAL A 253 34.99 9.04 44.80
CA VAL A 253 34.47 10.18 45.58
C VAL A 253 33.02 9.98 46.02
N SER A 254 32.19 9.31 45.19
CA SER A 254 30.74 9.15 45.47
C SER A 254 30.43 8.10 46.55
N CYS A 255 31.30 7.12 46.78
CA CYS A 255 31.05 6.06 47.78
C CYS A 255 31.42 6.46 49.23
N SER A 256 32.16 7.56 49.42
CA SER A 256 32.61 8.00 50.76
C SER A 256 31.57 8.81 51.53
N THR A 257 30.59 9.43 50.84
CA THR A 257 29.55 10.26 51.47
C THR A 257 28.35 9.47 51.98
N TYR A 258 28.09 8.26 51.46
CA TYR A 258 26.99 7.42 51.95
C TYR A 258 27.32 6.63 53.23
N ARG A 259 28.61 6.37 53.51
CA ARG A 259 29.04 5.57 54.68
C ARG A 259 29.14 6.37 56.00
N LYS A 260 29.09 7.71 55.95
CA LYS A 260 29.15 8.56 57.16
C LYS A 260 27.77 8.89 57.76
N SER A 261 26.66 8.70 57.05
CA SER A 261 25.31 8.97 57.59
C SER A 261 24.71 7.83 58.41
N SER A 262 25.19 6.58 58.26
CA SER A 262 24.64 5.42 58.96
C SER A 262 25.29 5.08 60.32
N ARG A 263 26.30 5.85 60.77
CA ARG A 263 27.04 5.59 62.02
C ARG A 263 26.68 6.50 63.20
N ARG A 264 25.64 7.33 63.10
CA ARG A 264 25.29 8.33 64.13
C ARG A 264 23.92 8.18 64.81
N ARG A 265 23.24 7.04 64.71
CA ARG A 265 22.08 6.76 65.55
C ARG A 265 22.23 5.42 66.28
N SER A 266 21.89 5.50 67.57
CA SER A 266 21.67 4.45 68.57
C SER A 266 22.89 3.72 69.18
N SER A 267 23.33 4.27 70.32
CA SER A 267 23.70 3.51 71.54
C SER A 267 23.23 4.34 72.77
N PRO A 268 23.13 3.79 73.99
CA PRO A 268 21.86 3.60 74.70
C PRO A 268 21.77 4.40 76.01
N ALA A 269 20.55 4.56 76.52
CA ALA A 269 20.21 4.72 77.94
C ALA A 269 18.71 4.49 78.10
#